data_AF-A0A1U8HUH8-F1
#
_entry.id   AF-A0A1U8HUH8-F1
#
_cell.length_a   1.000
_cell.length_b   1.000
_cell.length_c   1.000
_cell.angle_alpha   90.00
_cell.angle_beta   90.00
_cell.angle_gamma   90.00
#
_symmetry.space_group_name_H-M   'P 1'
#
loop_
_entity.id
_entity.type
_entity.pdbx_description
1 polymer ?
#
loop_
_entity_poly.entity_id
_entity_poly.type
_entity_poly.pdbx_seq_one_letter_code
_entity_poly.pdbx_strand_id
1 'polypeptide(L)'
;NLSVNIREQVVIFLHIIGHNVRFRVIGSRYYRSTETIHRYFRVVLRAILKLYKLVIRLPDESIPSEIRNNPRFYPYFKDCIGALDGTHVRAFVPLNIQGRFRSRKGGTTQNVLAAITFDLKFSYVLAGWEGSAHDSRILSDALSRPRGLRIPEGKYYLADAGYGIRNGFITPYRGVRYHLKEFSAQGPENAKELFNLRHSSLRITIERVFGILKKRFRVLDAEPFWNFQTQVDIVLACCIIHNHIMGVDPSDLLNQGLYEEPESDLIISTLMEREEREEAIEWSAKRDEISQTMWTDYMARNIR
;
A
#
# COMPACT_ATOMS: atom_id res chain seq x y z
N ASN A 1 -30.10 29.52 -11.75
CA ASN A 1 -29.30 28.27 -11.75
C ASN A 1 -28.00 28.49 -12.50
N LEU A 2 -26.96 28.97 -11.81
CA LEU A 2 -25.61 29.04 -12.37
C LEU A 2 -25.01 27.64 -12.28
N SER A 3 -24.74 27.01 -13.43
CA SER A 3 -24.04 25.72 -13.49
C SER A 3 -22.66 25.87 -12.83
N VAL A 4 -22.33 24.98 -11.89
CA VAL A 4 -21.01 24.95 -11.24
C VAL A 4 -19.99 24.50 -12.29
N ASN A 5 -18.96 25.31 -12.53
CA ASN A 5 -17.95 24.98 -13.53
C ASN A 5 -17.09 23.78 -13.07
N ILE A 6 -16.42 23.11 -14.00
CA ILE A 6 -15.65 21.88 -13.72
C ILE A 6 -14.58 22.10 -12.65
N ARG A 7 -13.87 23.25 -12.68
CA ARG A 7 -12.83 23.56 -11.69
C ARG A 7 -13.41 23.64 -10.29
N GLU A 8 -14.54 24.33 -10.13
CA GLU A 8 -15.24 24.45 -8.85
C GLU A 8 -15.74 23.08 -8.36
N GLN A 9 -16.26 22.22 -9.24
CA GLN A 9 -16.65 20.84 -8.87
C GLN A 9 -15.47 20.04 -8.31
N VAL A 10 -14.32 20.09 -8.99
CA VAL A 10 -13.11 19.38 -8.57
C VAL A 10 -12.59 19.94 -7.25
N VAL A 11 -12.56 21.27 -7.09
CA VAL A 11 -12.14 21.92 -5.84
C VAL A 11 -13.06 21.53 -4.67
N ILE A 12 -14.37 21.51 -4.87
CA ILE A 12 -15.35 21.02 -3.88
C ILE A 12 -15.01 19.59 -3.44
N PHE A 13 -14.79 18.69 -4.41
CA PHE A 13 -14.47 17.30 -4.14
C PHE A 13 -13.16 17.15 -3.35
N LEU A 14 -12.08 17.81 -3.80
CA LEU A 14 -10.77 17.78 -3.15
C LEU A 14 -10.82 18.35 -1.73
N HIS A 15 -11.58 19.41 -1.49
CA HIS A 15 -11.76 19.97 -0.15
C HIS A 15 -12.41 18.95 0.80
N ILE A 16 -13.45 18.26 0.33
CA ILE A 16 -14.16 17.24 1.11
C ILE A 16 -13.22 16.10 1.49
N ILE A 17 -12.51 15.50 0.52
CA ILE A 17 -11.65 14.33 0.80
C ILE A 17 -10.35 14.70 1.50
N GLY A 18 -9.79 15.88 1.21
CA GLY A 18 -8.56 16.38 1.79
C GLY A 18 -8.70 16.70 3.27
N HIS A 19 -9.83 17.27 3.67
CA HIS A 19 -10.05 17.77 5.04
C HIS A 19 -11.22 17.09 5.79
N ASN A 20 -11.82 16.05 5.21
CA ASN A 20 -13.00 15.36 5.76
C ASN A 20 -14.17 16.30 6.11
N VAL A 21 -14.46 17.28 5.25
CA VAL A 21 -15.47 18.31 5.54
C VAL A 21 -16.87 17.83 5.18
N ARG A 22 -17.84 18.07 6.07
CA ARG A 22 -19.25 17.72 5.85
C ARG A 22 -19.88 18.58 4.75
N PHE A 23 -20.78 17.98 3.97
CA PHE A 23 -21.42 18.65 2.83
C PHE A 23 -22.12 19.97 3.18
N ARG A 24 -22.74 20.08 4.37
CA ARG A 24 -23.37 21.32 4.84
C ARG A 24 -22.36 22.48 4.98
N VAL A 25 -21.18 22.19 5.52
CA VAL A 25 -20.11 23.18 5.71
C VAL A 25 -19.56 23.64 4.36
N ILE A 26 -19.36 22.71 3.44
CA ILE A 26 -18.96 23.01 2.06
C ILE A 26 -20.01 23.82 1.33
N GLY A 27 -21.30 23.49 1.46
CA GLY A 27 -22.39 24.26 0.86
C GLY A 27 -22.34 25.73 1.28
N SER A 28 -22.13 26.00 2.58
CA SER A 28 -21.95 27.37 3.09
C SER A 28 -20.70 28.05 2.52
N ARG A 29 -19.59 27.32 2.36
CA ARG A 29 -18.31 27.90 1.90
C ARG A 29 -18.32 28.27 0.41
N TYR A 30 -19.03 27.50 -0.41
CA TYR A 30 -19.13 27.72 -1.86
C TYR A 30 -20.45 28.37 -2.27
N TYR A 31 -21.30 28.78 -1.30
CA TYR A 31 -22.63 29.34 -1.55
C TYR A 31 -23.51 28.47 -2.45
N ARG A 32 -23.47 27.15 -2.21
CA ARG A 32 -24.23 26.13 -2.95
C ARG A 32 -25.16 25.37 -2.02
N SER A 33 -26.28 24.87 -2.56
CA SER A 33 -27.15 23.95 -1.82
C SER A 33 -26.42 22.63 -1.52
N THR A 34 -26.81 21.97 -0.43
CA THR A 34 -26.32 20.62 -0.10
C THR A 34 -26.56 19.63 -1.24
N GLU A 35 -27.73 19.68 -1.89
CA GLU A 35 -28.02 18.85 -3.07
C GLU A 35 -26.94 19.01 -4.14
N THR A 36 -26.57 20.26 -4.43
CA THR A 36 -25.60 20.57 -5.48
C THR A 36 -24.21 20.07 -5.12
N ILE A 37 -23.79 20.21 -3.85
CA ILE A 37 -22.54 19.63 -3.37
C ILE A 37 -22.54 18.10 -3.49
N HIS A 38 -23.62 17.42 -3.05
CA HIS A 38 -23.73 15.97 -3.17
C HIS A 38 -23.67 15.49 -4.63
N ARG A 39 -24.40 16.18 -5.53
CA ARG A 39 -24.45 15.87 -6.96
C ARG A 39 -23.05 15.95 -7.57
N TYR A 40 -22.35 17.06 -7.37
CA TYR A 40 -21.03 17.24 -7.97
C TYR A 40 -19.94 16.40 -7.31
N PHE A 41 -20.03 16.11 -6.01
CA PHE A 41 -19.17 15.13 -5.37
C PHE A 41 -19.26 13.77 -6.07
N ARG A 42 -20.48 13.28 -6.35
CA ARG A 42 -20.69 12.00 -7.06
C ARG A 42 -20.20 12.04 -8.51
N VAL A 43 -20.41 13.15 -9.22
CA VAL A 43 -19.95 13.32 -10.61
C VAL A 43 -18.42 13.24 -10.66
N VAL A 44 -17.73 14.01 -9.81
CA VAL A 44 -16.27 14.03 -9.78
C VAL A 44 -15.70 12.70 -9.32
N LEU A 45 -16.27 12.07 -8.29
CA LEU A 45 -15.85 10.75 -7.82
C LEU A 45 -15.87 9.72 -8.95
N ARG A 46 -16.99 9.62 -9.68
CA ARG A 46 -17.14 8.70 -10.82
C ARG A 46 -16.16 9.03 -11.96
N ALA A 47 -15.90 10.31 -12.20
CA ALA A 47 -14.95 10.73 -13.23
C ALA A 47 -13.51 10.31 -12.86
N ILE A 48 -13.10 10.51 -11.61
CA ILE A 48 -11.78 10.12 -11.12
C ILE A 48 -11.59 8.60 -11.18
N LEU A 49 -12.59 7.82 -10.79
CA LEU A 49 -12.53 6.34 -10.86
C LEU A 49 -12.28 5.83 -12.28
N LYS A 50 -12.76 6.52 -13.32
CA LYS A 50 -12.49 6.15 -14.72
C LYS A 50 -11.02 6.29 -15.10
N LEU A 51 -10.25 7.09 -14.35
CA LEU A 51 -8.81 7.28 -14.56
C LEU A 51 -7.97 6.12 -13.99
N TYR A 52 -8.56 5.18 -13.24
CA TYR A 52 -7.81 4.09 -12.59
C TYR A 52 -6.84 3.40 -13.55
N LYS A 53 -7.31 2.94 -14.71
CA LYS A 53 -6.45 2.24 -15.70
C LYS A 53 -5.40 3.14 -16.35
N LEU A 54 -5.62 4.46 -16.35
CA LEU A 54 -4.70 5.41 -16.94
C LEU A 54 -3.58 5.77 -15.96
N VAL A 55 -3.83 5.70 -14.66
CA VAL A 55 -2.95 6.27 -13.62
C VAL A 55 -2.37 5.21 -12.67
N ILE A 56 -3.10 4.13 -12.41
CA ILE A 56 -2.64 2.97 -11.65
C ILE A 56 -2.21 1.90 -12.65
N ARG A 57 -0.90 1.78 -12.88
CA ARG A 57 -0.31 0.90 -13.88
C ARG A 57 0.78 0.05 -13.26
N LEU A 58 1.00 -1.12 -13.84
CA LEU A 58 2.18 -1.92 -13.51
C LEU A 58 3.45 -1.09 -13.80
N PRO A 59 4.50 -1.27 -12.98
CA PRO A 59 5.81 -0.73 -13.31
C PRO A 59 6.30 -1.27 -14.65
N ASP A 60 7.20 -0.54 -15.27
CA ASP A 60 7.94 -1.08 -16.41
C ASP A 60 8.83 -2.27 -16.00
N GLU A 61 9.35 -2.99 -16.98
CA GLU A 61 10.22 -4.15 -16.74
C GLU A 61 11.65 -3.75 -16.32
N SER A 62 11.92 -2.45 -16.26
CA SER A 62 13.25 -1.94 -15.92
C SER A 62 13.52 -2.09 -14.43
N ILE A 63 14.81 -2.13 -14.07
CA ILE A 63 15.22 -2.21 -12.67
C ILE A 63 14.93 -0.84 -12.01
N PRO A 64 14.14 -0.77 -10.93
CA PRO A 64 13.85 0.48 -10.24
C PRO A 64 15.13 1.23 -9.84
N SER A 65 15.13 2.56 -9.98
CA SER A 65 16.30 3.41 -9.69
C SER A 65 16.79 3.27 -8.26
N GLU A 66 15.89 3.11 -7.31
CA GLU A 66 16.14 2.95 -5.88
C GLU A 66 16.95 1.68 -5.59
N ILE A 67 16.79 0.65 -6.44
CA ILE A 67 17.56 -0.59 -6.39
C ILE A 67 18.85 -0.42 -7.19
N ARG A 68 18.75 -0.03 -8.46
CA ARG A 68 19.88 0.08 -9.40
C ARG A 68 21.01 0.95 -8.86
N ASN A 69 20.67 2.08 -8.25
CA ASN A 69 21.64 3.07 -7.79
C ASN A 69 22.15 2.80 -6.36
N ASN A 70 21.72 1.71 -5.72
CA ASN A 70 22.08 1.38 -4.35
C ASN A 70 22.80 0.03 -4.26
N PRO A 71 24.11 0.01 -3.93
CA PRO A 71 24.91 -1.22 -3.86
C PRO A 71 24.52 -2.14 -2.69
N ARG A 72 23.61 -1.70 -1.81
CA ARG A 72 22.98 -2.53 -0.78
C ARG A 72 21.88 -3.43 -1.35
N PHE A 73 21.31 -3.05 -2.49
CA PHE A 73 20.17 -3.74 -3.10
C PHE A 73 20.52 -4.35 -4.47
N TYR A 74 21.33 -3.67 -5.29
CA TYR A 74 21.81 -4.21 -6.56
C TYR A 74 23.07 -5.08 -6.37
N PRO A 75 23.16 -6.25 -7.03
CA PRO A 75 22.22 -6.82 -8.00
C PRO A 75 21.10 -7.68 -7.38
N TYR A 76 21.13 -7.93 -6.07
CA TYR A 76 20.33 -8.96 -5.39
C TYR A 76 18.82 -8.82 -5.56
N PHE A 77 18.30 -7.58 -5.56
CA PHE A 77 16.88 -7.28 -5.70
C PHE A 77 16.50 -6.76 -7.10
N LYS A 78 17.32 -6.98 -8.14
CA LYS A 78 17.13 -6.41 -9.48
C LYS A 78 15.75 -6.68 -10.11
N ASP A 79 15.10 -7.77 -9.73
CA ASP A 79 13.78 -8.17 -10.24
C ASP A 79 12.62 -7.83 -9.28
N CYS A 80 12.92 -7.17 -8.17
CA CYS A 80 11.92 -6.63 -7.26
C CYS A 80 11.33 -5.35 -7.85
N ILE A 81 10.01 -5.31 -8.04
CA ILE A 81 9.31 -4.18 -8.66
C ILE A 81 8.56 -3.30 -7.66
N GLY A 82 8.51 -3.71 -6.39
CA GLY A 82 7.89 -2.93 -5.34
C GLY A 82 7.60 -3.73 -4.07
N ALA A 83 6.72 -3.19 -3.24
CA ALA A 83 6.21 -3.84 -2.05
C ALA A 83 4.68 -4.00 -2.10
N LEU A 84 4.18 -5.02 -1.43
CA LEU A 84 2.76 -5.33 -1.28
C LEU A 84 2.41 -5.44 0.21
N ASP A 85 1.31 -4.80 0.59
CA ASP A 85 0.78 -4.85 1.94
C ASP A 85 -0.68 -4.39 2.01
N GLY A 86 -1.31 -4.71 3.13
CA GLY A 86 -2.65 -4.27 3.49
C GLY A 86 -2.59 -3.04 4.39
N THR A 87 -3.60 -2.18 4.30
CA THR A 87 -3.83 -1.14 5.30
C THR A 87 -5.30 -1.11 5.69
N HIS A 88 -5.54 -0.78 6.96
CA HIS A 88 -6.89 -0.60 7.48
C HIS A 88 -7.33 0.86 7.36
N VAL A 89 -8.48 1.05 6.73
CA VAL A 89 -9.20 2.33 6.65
C VAL A 89 -10.49 2.19 7.44
N ARG A 90 -10.86 3.20 8.24
CA ARG A 90 -12.12 3.18 9.00
C ARG A 90 -13.29 2.97 8.05
N ALA A 91 -14.23 2.11 8.45
CA ALA A 91 -15.40 1.79 7.64
C ALA A 91 -16.67 1.91 8.47
N PHE A 92 -17.69 2.53 7.91
CA PHE A 92 -19.03 2.55 8.48
C PHE A 92 -19.89 1.53 7.73
N VAL A 93 -20.38 0.52 8.45
CA VAL A 93 -21.20 -0.56 7.90
C VAL A 93 -22.42 -0.82 8.79
N PRO A 94 -23.53 -1.34 8.23
CA PRO A 94 -24.72 -1.72 8.99
C PRO A 94 -24.40 -2.71 10.13
N LEU A 95 -25.14 -2.59 11.25
CA LEU A 95 -24.92 -3.36 12.48
C LEU A 95 -24.83 -4.88 12.23
N ASN A 96 -25.68 -5.42 11.35
CA ASN A 96 -25.76 -6.85 11.05
C ASN A 96 -24.49 -7.43 10.37
N ILE A 97 -23.62 -6.59 9.80
CA ILE A 97 -22.37 -7.05 9.17
C ILE A 97 -21.11 -6.59 9.90
N GLN A 98 -21.23 -5.76 10.95
CA GLN A 98 -20.07 -5.18 11.67
C GLN A 98 -19.10 -6.23 12.20
N GLY A 99 -19.58 -7.43 12.56
CA GLY A 99 -18.72 -8.53 13.02
C GLY A 99 -17.59 -8.85 12.04
N ARG A 100 -17.85 -8.84 10.73
CA ARG A 100 -16.85 -9.09 9.69
C ARG A 100 -15.88 -7.92 9.50
N PHE A 101 -16.31 -6.70 9.81
CA PHE A 101 -15.49 -5.51 9.62
C PHE A 101 -14.65 -5.15 10.85
N ARG A 102 -14.80 -5.90 11.95
CA ARG A 102 -14.10 -5.61 13.19
C ARG A 102 -12.59 -5.81 13.04
N SER A 103 -11.83 -4.75 13.30
CA SER A 103 -10.37 -4.82 13.31
C SER A 103 -9.86 -5.36 14.65
N ARG A 104 -8.62 -5.88 14.67
CA ARG A 104 -7.94 -6.28 15.92
C ARG A 104 -7.73 -5.12 16.88
N LYS A 105 -7.61 -3.89 16.35
CA LYS A 105 -7.44 -2.64 17.13
C LYS A 105 -8.77 -2.00 17.55
N GLY A 106 -9.89 -2.72 17.39
CA GLY A 106 -11.22 -2.23 17.70
C GLY A 106 -11.87 -1.38 16.60
N GLY A 107 -13.20 -1.26 16.67
CA GLY A 107 -14.02 -0.60 15.65
C GLY A 107 -14.06 -1.34 14.31
N THR A 108 -14.80 -0.76 13.35
CA THR A 108 -14.99 -1.31 12.00
C THR A 108 -14.05 -0.68 10.98
N THR A 109 -13.45 -1.51 10.15
CA THR A 109 -12.48 -1.12 9.11
C THR A 109 -12.69 -1.93 7.85
N GLN A 110 -12.33 -1.35 6.70
CA GLN A 110 -12.08 -2.09 5.48
C GLN A 110 -10.57 -2.34 5.36
N ASN A 111 -10.21 -3.53 4.90
CA ASN A 111 -8.85 -3.83 4.50
C ASN A 111 -8.66 -3.37 3.03
N VAL A 112 -7.57 -2.66 2.78
CA VAL A 112 -7.16 -2.17 1.47
C VAL A 112 -5.81 -2.78 1.15
N LEU A 113 -5.78 -3.72 0.22
CA LEU A 113 -4.53 -4.27 -0.31
C LEU A 113 -3.97 -3.35 -1.38
N ALA A 114 -2.67 -3.05 -1.32
CA ALA A 114 -2.00 -2.27 -2.34
C ALA A 114 -0.66 -2.91 -2.75
N ALA A 115 -0.31 -2.75 -4.02
CA ALA A 115 1.04 -2.93 -4.53
C ALA A 115 1.59 -1.56 -4.91
N ILE A 116 2.82 -1.29 -4.49
CA ILE A 116 3.44 0.03 -4.55
C ILE A 116 4.87 -0.10 -5.08
N THR A 117 5.20 0.70 -6.09
CA THR A 117 6.51 0.79 -6.71
C THR A 117 7.45 1.68 -5.90
N PHE A 118 8.76 1.55 -6.11
CA PHE A 118 9.75 2.30 -5.33
C PHE A 118 9.76 3.81 -5.58
N ASP A 119 9.16 4.26 -6.69
CA ASP A 119 8.87 5.68 -6.97
C ASP A 119 7.60 6.19 -6.27
N LEU A 120 7.15 5.50 -5.21
CA LEU A 120 6.02 5.86 -4.34
C LEU A 120 4.65 5.91 -5.04
N LYS A 121 4.49 5.17 -6.15
CA LYS A 121 3.22 5.06 -6.89
C LYS A 121 2.53 3.74 -6.62
N PHE A 122 1.21 3.77 -6.59
CA PHE A 122 0.39 2.58 -6.60
C PHE A 122 0.44 1.92 -7.98
N SER A 123 0.77 0.63 -8.03
CA SER A 123 0.63 -0.20 -9.23
C SER A 123 -0.62 -1.06 -9.22
N TYR A 124 -1.19 -1.29 -8.04
CA TYR A 124 -2.47 -1.98 -7.85
C TYR A 124 -3.12 -1.59 -6.52
N VAL A 125 -4.45 -1.49 -6.50
CA VAL A 125 -5.23 -1.25 -5.28
C VAL A 125 -6.49 -2.12 -5.29
N LEU A 126 -6.74 -2.81 -4.18
CA LEU A 126 -7.95 -3.57 -3.92
C LEU A 126 -8.54 -3.13 -2.58
N ALA A 127 -9.56 -2.29 -2.65
CA ALA A 127 -10.28 -1.77 -1.49
C ALA A 127 -11.61 -2.52 -1.26
N GLY A 128 -12.18 -2.35 -0.07
CA GLY A 128 -13.50 -2.86 0.28
C GLY A 128 -13.54 -4.27 0.87
N TRP A 129 -12.39 -4.87 1.20
CA TRP A 129 -12.36 -6.12 1.93
C TRP A 129 -12.75 -5.94 3.39
N GLU A 130 -13.31 -6.98 3.99
CA GLU A 130 -13.72 -6.96 5.39
C GLU A 130 -12.50 -6.81 6.32
N GLY A 131 -12.61 -5.97 7.35
CA GLY A 131 -11.50 -5.72 8.29
C GLY A 131 -11.01 -6.93 9.09
N SER A 132 -11.79 -8.01 9.17
CA SER A 132 -11.35 -9.27 9.78
C SER A 132 -10.75 -10.26 8.78
N ALA A 133 -10.76 -9.94 7.47
CA ALA A 133 -10.28 -10.86 6.45
C ALA A 133 -8.76 -11.05 6.56
N HIS A 134 -8.31 -12.29 6.40
CA HIS A 134 -6.89 -12.61 6.40
C HIS A 134 -6.21 -12.11 5.12
N ASP A 135 -5.02 -11.54 5.27
CA ASP A 135 -4.18 -11.02 4.18
C ASP A 135 -3.99 -12.02 3.05
N SER A 136 -3.71 -13.29 3.39
CA SER A 136 -3.56 -14.35 2.40
C SER A 136 -4.81 -14.62 1.56
N ARG A 137 -6.02 -14.39 2.10
CA ARG A 137 -7.30 -14.53 1.37
C ARG A 137 -7.49 -13.36 0.41
N ILE A 138 -7.19 -12.15 0.88
CA ILE A 138 -7.29 -10.92 0.08
C ILE A 138 -6.31 -11.00 -1.11
N LEU A 139 -5.09 -11.48 -0.87
CA LEU A 139 -4.10 -11.68 -1.93
C LEU A 139 -4.57 -12.72 -2.96
N SER A 140 -5.12 -13.86 -2.53
CA SER A 140 -5.65 -14.87 -3.46
C SER A 140 -6.79 -14.33 -4.33
N ASP A 141 -7.68 -13.50 -3.77
CA ASP A 141 -8.71 -12.80 -4.54
C ASP A 141 -8.11 -11.76 -5.49
N ALA A 142 -7.10 -11.00 -5.06
CA ALA A 142 -6.42 -10.04 -5.91
C ALA A 142 -5.83 -10.70 -7.16
N LEU A 143 -5.26 -11.90 -7.03
CA LEU A 143 -4.63 -12.65 -8.12
C LEU A 143 -5.63 -13.34 -9.05
N SER A 144 -6.77 -13.81 -8.53
CA SER A 144 -7.75 -14.57 -9.31
C SER A 144 -8.68 -13.68 -10.17
N ARG A 145 -8.78 -12.40 -9.83
CA ARG A 145 -9.64 -11.44 -10.57
C ARG A 145 -9.20 -11.29 -12.03
N PRO A 146 -10.14 -11.17 -12.99
CA PRO A 146 -9.81 -10.92 -14.41
C PRO A 146 -8.97 -9.65 -14.61
N ARG A 147 -9.27 -8.59 -13.84
CA ARG A 147 -8.50 -7.34 -13.76
C ARG A 147 -7.72 -7.23 -12.44
N GLY A 148 -7.25 -8.38 -11.96
CA GLY A 148 -6.52 -8.55 -10.72
C GLY A 148 -5.08 -8.05 -10.79
N LEU A 149 -4.36 -8.27 -9.69
CA LEU A 149 -2.93 -8.02 -9.61
C LEU A 149 -2.22 -8.95 -10.59
N ARG A 150 -1.42 -8.37 -11.48
CA ARG A 150 -0.56 -9.09 -12.42
C ARG A 150 0.88 -8.84 -12.05
N ILE A 151 1.71 -9.85 -12.22
CA ILE A 151 3.14 -9.80 -11.93
C ILE A 151 3.83 -10.14 -13.24
N PRO A 152 4.67 -9.24 -13.79
CA PRO A 152 5.45 -9.53 -14.98
C PRO A 152 6.35 -10.75 -14.75
N GLU A 153 6.65 -11.48 -15.82
CA GLU A 153 7.48 -12.68 -15.75
C GLU A 153 8.87 -12.36 -15.16
N GLY A 154 9.35 -13.24 -14.28
CA GLY A 154 10.62 -13.06 -13.55
C GLY A 154 10.61 -12.01 -12.43
N LYS A 155 9.60 -11.14 -12.37
CA LYS A 155 9.49 -10.06 -11.37
C LYS A 155 8.74 -10.48 -10.11
N TYR A 156 8.88 -9.69 -9.04
CA TYR A 156 8.20 -9.95 -7.77
C TYR A 156 7.99 -8.70 -6.90
N TYR A 157 7.06 -8.83 -5.95
CA TYR A 157 6.87 -7.87 -4.86
C TYR A 157 7.42 -8.42 -3.54
N LEU A 158 7.91 -7.52 -2.67
CA LEU A 158 8.17 -7.85 -1.28
C LEU A 158 6.87 -7.75 -0.47
N ALA A 159 6.52 -8.79 0.27
CA ALA A 159 5.30 -8.83 1.08
C ALA A 159 5.62 -9.05 2.57
N ASP A 160 4.66 -8.72 3.42
CA ASP A 160 4.74 -9.03 4.85
C ASP A 160 4.74 -10.54 5.12
N ALA A 161 5.28 -10.95 6.27
CA ALA A 161 5.29 -12.34 6.71
C ALA A 161 3.88 -12.97 6.75
N GLY A 162 2.83 -12.18 6.99
CA GLY A 162 1.43 -12.62 7.00
C GLY A 162 0.91 -13.15 5.66
N TYR A 163 1.53 -12.78 4.53
CA TYR A 163 1.14 -13.24 3.20
C TYR A 163 1.68 -14.64 2.87
N GLY A 164 2.80 -15.02 3.48
CA GLY A 164 3.55 -16.23 3.16
C GLY A 164 4.22 -16.18 1.79
N ILE A 165 5.34 -16.90 1.67
CA ILE A 165 6.10 -17.00 0.42
C ILE A 165 5.31 -17.76 -0.64
N ARG A 166 5.31 -17.27 -1.88
CA ARG A 166 4.59 -17.87 -3.01
C ARG A 166 5.01 -17.20 -4.31
N ASN A 167 4.51 -17.71 -5.43
CA ASN A 167 4.82 -17.16 -6.75
C ASN A 167 4.60 -15.65 -6.86
N GLY A 168 5.67 -14.93 -7.22
CA GLY A 168 5.70 -13.48 -7.37
C GLY A 168 5.76 -12.67 -6.08
N PHE A 169 5.87 -13.32 -4.91
CA PHE A 169 5.94 -12.64 -3.61
C PHE A 169 7.02 -13.23 -2.69
N ILE A 170 7.97 -12.39 -2.29
CA ILE A 170 9.01 -12.77 -1.33
C ILE A 170 8.73 -12.14 0.03
N THR A 171 8.63 -12.98 1.06
CA THR A 171 8.41 -12.59 2.46
C THR A 171 9.71 -12.75 3.26
N PRO A 172 9.87 -12.03 4.39
CA PRO A 172 11.05 -12.19 5.24
C PRO A 172 11.12 -13.60 5.84
N TYR A 173 12.28 -13.97 6.37
CA TYR A 173 12.42 -15.14 7.23
C TYR A 173 11.68 -14.90 8.54
N ARG A 174 10.88 -15.88 8.95
CA ARG A 174 10.18 -15.87 10.24
C ARG A 174 11.13 -16.30 11.37
N GLY A 175 10.92 -15.78 12.57
CA GLY A 175 11.75 -16.10 13.73
C GLY A 175 13.19 -15.56 13.66
N VAL A 176 13.42 -14.58 12.78
CA VAL A 176 14.72 -13.92 12.58
C VAL A 176 14.51 -12.41 12.75
N ARG A 177 15.50 -11.70 13.31
CA ARG A 177 15.46 -10.23 13.47
C ARG A 177 15.02 -9.54 12.17
N TYR A 178 14.16 -8.54 12.28
CA TYR A 178 13.48 -7.92 11.13
C TYR A 178 13.29 -6.41 11.26
N HIS A 179 13.11 -5.89 12.47
CA HIS A 179 12.84 -4.47 12.65
C HIS A 179 14.13 -3.67 12.51
N LEU A 180 14.12 -2.58 11.74
CA LEU A 180 15.33 -1.77 11.48
C LEU A 180 16.00 -1.27 12.76
N LYS A 181 15.20 -0.92 13.77
CA LYS A 181 15.66 -0.54 15.11
C LYS A 181 16.48 -1.62 15.82
N GLU A 182 16.22 -2.90 15.55
CA GLU A 182 17.02 -3.99 16.10
C GLU A 182 18.45 -3.98 15.54
N PHE A 183 18.66 -3.40 14.35
CA PHE A 183 19.94 -3.36 13.67
C PHE A 183 20.74 -2.07 13.90
N SER A 184 20.18 -1.09 14.61
CA SER A 184 20.87 0.19 14.86
C SER A 184 22.03 0.05 15.85
N ALA A 185 21.92 -0.88 16.80
CA ALA A 185 22.96 -1.15 17.80
C ALA A 185 23.96 -2.22 17.33
N GLN A 186 23.49 -3.22 16.60
CA GLN A 186 24.30 -4.35 16.15
C GLN A 186 23.90 -4.76 14.73
N GLY A 187 24.90 -4.88 13.85
CA GLY A 187 24.69 -5.30 12.47
C GLY A 187 24.10 -6.72 12.35
N PRO A 188 23.70 -7.13 11.14
CA PRO A 188 23.21 -8.48 10.90
C PRO A 188 24.33 -9.52 11.13
N GLU A 189 23.98 -10.62 11.80
CA GLU A 189 24.93 -11.66 12.21
C GLU A 189 25.00 -12.83 11.22
N ASN A 190 23.98 -12.97 10.37
CA ASN A 190 23.89 -14.06 9.41
C ASN A 190 23.13 -13.63 8.14
N ALA A 191 23.15 -14.51 7.13
CA ALA A 191 22.51 -14.25 5.84
C ALA A 191 21.02 -13.90 5.95
N LYS A 192 20.27 -14.61 6.80
CA LYS A 192 18.83 -14.38 6.98
C LYS A 192 18.54 -13.02 7.61
N GLU A 193 19.35 -12.60 8.59
CA GLU A 193 19.23 -11.27 9.20
C GLU A 193 19.55 -10.16 8.20
N LEU A 194 20.62 -10.31 7.41
CA LEU A 194 20.96 -9.33 6.37
C LEU A 194 19.84 -9.25 5.32
N PHE A 195 19.28 -10.39 4.91
CA PHE A 195 18.10 -10.43 4.04
C PHE A 195 16.92 -9.68 4.65
N ASN A 196 16.53 -10.00 5.88
CA ASN A 196 15.41 -9.35 6.56
C ASN A 196 15.62 -7.85 6.72
N LEU A 197 16.84 -7.40 7.06
CA LEU A 197 17.20 -5.99 7.13
C LEU A 197 16.98 -5.27 5.79
N ARG A 198 17.46 -5.84 4.68
CA ARG A 198 17.29 -5.23 3.34
C ARG A 198 15.85 -5.31 2.83
N HIS A 199 15.17 -6.43 3.09
CA HIS A 199 13.74 -6.62 2.80
C HIS A 199 12.90 -5.55 3.49
N SER A 200 13.09 -5.38 4.80
CA SER A 200 12.41 -4.37 5.63
C SER A 200 12.71 -2.95 5.12
N SER A 201 13.99 -2.67 4.80
CA SER A 201 14.40 -1.37 4.25
C SER A 201 13.67 -1.00 2.96
N LEU A 202 13.47 -1.96 2.04
CA LEU A 202 12.71 -1.75 0.80
C LEU A 202 11.20 -1.65 1.05
N ARG A 203 10.66 -2.49 1.95
CA ARG A 203 9.24 -2.50 2.33
C ARG A 203 8.78 -1.21 2.98
N ILE A 204 9.64 -0.46 3.65
CA ILE A 204 9.28 0.86 4.21
C ILE A 204 8.58 1.76 3.17
N THR A 205 8.90 1.63 1.89
CA THR A 205 8.22 2.32 0.79
C THR A 205 6.68 2.22 0.87
N ILE A 206 6.12 1.04 1.14
CA ILE A 206 4.66 0.88 1.18
C ILE A 206 4.04 1.56 2.40
N GLU A 207 4.70 1.46 3.56
CA GLU A 207 4.29 2.19 4.75
C GLU A 207 4.32 3.69 4.46
N ARG A 208 5.41 4.19 3.85
CA ARG A 208 5.58 5.59 3.46
C ARG A 208 4.42 6.10 2.64
N VAL A 209 4.03 5.38 1.60
CA VAL A 209 2.91 5.79 0.75
C VAL A 209 1.58 5.78 1.51
N PHE A 210 1.31 4.80 2.38
CA PHE A 210 0.10 4.84 3.21
C PHE A 210 0.09 6.04 4.17
N GLY A 211 1.23 6.37 4.78
CA GLY A 211 1.36 7.56 5.62
C GLY A 211 1.14 8.86 4.85
N ILE A 212 1.71 8.98 3.64
CA ILE A 212 1.49 10.12 2.75
C ILE A 212 0.01 10.23 2.37
N LEU A 213 -0.61 9.12 1.97
CA LEU A 213 -2.00 9.07 1.52
C LEU A 213 -2.95 9.56 2.62
N LYS A 214 -2.75 9.11 3.86
CA LYS A 214 -3.54 9.51 5.04
C LYS A 214 -3.32 10.98 5.44
N LYS A 215 -2.07 11.45 5.38
CA LYS A 215 -1.74 12.88 5.61
C LYS A 215 -2.40 13.79 4.55
N ARG A 216 -2.41 13.34 3.29
CA ARG A 216 -2.96 14.05 2.13
C ARG A 216 -4.49 14.06 2.12
N PHE A 217 -5.11 12.94 2.48
CA PHE A 217 -6.56 12.76 2.43
C PHE A 217 -7.11 12.36 3.80
N ARG A 218 -7.44 13.38 4.62
CA ARG A 218 -7.92 13.16 6.00
C ARG A 218 -9.22 12.39 6.09
N VAL A 219 -9.96 12.27 4.99
CA VAL A 219 -11.14 11.39 4.91
C VAL A 219 -10.82 9.92 5.20
N LEU A 220 -9.56 9.48 5.00
CA LEU A 220 -9.15 8.10 5.23
C LEU A 220 -8.86 7.77 6.70
N ASP A 221 -8.58 8.79 7.52
CA ASP A 221 -8.31 8.64 8.95
C ASP A 221 -9.54 8.91 9.83
N ALA A 222 -10.57 9.53 9.26
CA ALA A 222 -11.75 9.93 10.00
C ALA A 222 -12.89 8.91 9.91
N GLU A 223 -13.88 9.05 10.80
CA GLU A 223 -15.09 8.23 10.73
C GLU A 223 -15.91 8.57 9.47
N PRO A 224 -16.10 7.59 8.57
CA PRO A 224 -16.83 7.83 7.33
C PRO A 224 -18.33 7.96 7.58
N PHE A 225 -19.00 8.72 6.72
CA PHE A 225 -20.43 8.98 6.81
C PHE A 225 -21.20 8.67 5.52
N TRP A 226 -20.53 8.05 4.56
CA TRP A 226 -21.15 7.56 3.35
C TRP A 226 -21.58 6.10 3.52
N ASN A 227 -22.40 5.59 2.59
CA ASN A 227 -22.57 4.14 2.49
C ASN A 227 -21.24 3.45 2.14
N PHE A 228 -21.12 2.17 2.48
CA PHE A 228 -19.87 1.43 2.35
C PHE A 228 -19.28 1.46 0.93
N GLN A 229 -20.11 1.29 -0.11
CA GLN A 229 -19.62 1.33 -1.50
C GLN A 229 -18.97 2.68 -1.85
N THR A 230 -19.55 3.79 -1.39
CA THR A 230 -18.97 5.11 -1.61
C THR A 230 -17.65 5.29 -0.84
N GLN A 231 -17.51 4.67 0.33
CA GLN A 231 -16.25 4.68 1.08
C GLN A 231 -15.14 3.94 0.31
N VAL A 232 -15.46 2.79 -0.30
CA VAL A 232 -14.53 2.04 -1.18
C VAL A 232 -14.10 2.90 -2.38
N ASP A 233 -15.07 3.54 -3.04
CA ASP A 233 -14.81 4.43 -4.17
C ASP A 233 -13.91 5.62 -3.79
N ILE A 234 -14.09 6.19 -2.58
CA ILE A 234 -13.25 7.28 -2.07
C ILE A 234 -11.80 6.81 -1.88
N VAL A 235 -11.57 5.62 -1.33
CA VAL A 235 -10.22 5.05 -1.18
C VAL A 235 -9.54 4.96 -2.54
N LEU A 236 -10.21 4.37 -3.54
CA LEU A 236 -9.67 4.25 -4.89
C LEU A 236 -9.38 5.61 -5.52
N ALA A 237 -10.28 6.58 -5.36
CA ALA A 237 -10.08 7.94 -5.85
C ALA A 237 -8.86 8.62 -5.21
N CYS A 238 -8.65 8.44 -3.91
CA CYS A 238 -7.48 8.98 -3.22
C CYS A 238 -6.17 8.41 -3.80
N CYS A 239 -6.11 7.09 -4.05
CA CYS A 239 -4.92 6.48 -4.66
C CYS A 239 -4.67 6.97 -6.09
N ILE A 240 -5.73 7.16 -6.89
CA ILE A 240 -5.63 7.71 -8.25
C ILE A 240 -5.09 9.14 -8.22
N ILE A 241 -5.63 9.99 -7.34
CA ILE A 241 -5.19 11.39 -7.22
C ILE A 241 -3.75 11.45 -6.72
N HIS A 242 -3.37 10.60 -5.76
CA HIS A 242 -1.98 10.49 -5.30
C HIS A 242 -1.03 10.20 -6.47
N ASN A 243 -1.28 9.15 -7.25
CA ASN A 243 -0.44 8.84 -8.42
C ASN A 243 -0.43 9.96 -9.46
N HIS A 244 -1.57 10.63 -9.68
CA HIS A 244 -1.63 11.77 -10.58
C HIS A 244 -0.70 12.90 -10.11
N ILE A 245 -0.77 13.26 -8.82
CA ILE A 245 0.12 14.25 -8.20
C ILE A 245 1.58 13.84 -8.34
N MET A 246 1.93 12.58 -8.07
CA MET A 246 3.29 12.06 -8.26
C MET A 246 3.83 12.25 -9.70
N GLY A 247 2.95 12.33 -10.70
CA GLY A 247 3.33 12.55 -12.09
C GLY A 247 3.44 14.03 -12.49
N VAL A 248 2.66 14.92 -11.86
CA VAL A 248 2.61 16.36 -12.22
C VAL A 248 3.40 17.26 -11.28
N ASP A 249 3.60 16.83 -10.03
CA ASP A 249 4.41 17.52 -9.01
C ASP A 249 5.24 16.51 -8.20
N PRO A 250 6.35 16.02 -8.76
CA PRO A 250 7.27 15.12 -8.04
C PRO A 250 7.92 15.78 -6.81
N SER A 251 7.94 17.11 -6.76
CA SER A 251 8.53 17.91 -5.69
C SER A 251 7.60 18.20 -4.51
N ASP A 252 6.38 17.65 -4.53
CA ASP A 252 5.41 17.85 -3.44
C ASP A 252 6.04 17.51 -2.08
N LEU A 253 5.96 18.47 -1.16
CA LEU A 253 6.58 18.44 0.16
C LEU A 253 6.12 17.23 1.00
N LEU A 254 4.90 16.72 0.80
CA LEU A 254 4.43 15.51 1.47
C LEU A 254 5.20 14.27 1.01
N ASN A 255 5.67 14.25 -0.24
CA ASN A 255 6.49 13.16 -0.77
C ASN A 255 7.95 13.26 -0.30
N GLN A 256 8.42 14.48 -0.01
CA GLN A 256 9.75 14.75 0.54
C GLN A 256 9.86 14.51 2.05
N GLY A 257 8.72 14.42 2.74
CA GLY A 257 8.65 14.28 4.20
C GLY A 257 9.44 13.10 4.76
N LEU A 258 10.35 13.42 5.69
CA LEU A 258 11.03 12.48 6.57
C LEU A 258 9.98 11.61 7.27
N TYR A 259 10.12 10.30 7.12
CA TYR A 259 9.23 9.35 7.77
C TYR A 259 9.70 9.20 9.22
N GLU A 260 8.89 9.64 10.17
CA GLU A 260 8.96 9.09 11.53
C GLU A 260 8.25 7.73 11.46
N GLU A 261 8.99 6.66 11.75
CA GLU A 261 8.45 5.31 11.77
C GLU A 261 7.17 5.29 12.64
N PRO A 262 6.01 4.86 12.12
CA PRO A 262 4.94 4.45 13.00
C PRO A 262 5.46 3.28 13.86
N GLU A 263 5.10 3.25 15.14
CA GLU A 263 5.31 2.06 15.97
C GLU A 263 4.70 0.85 15.23
N SER A 264 5.58 -0.02 14.76
CA SER A 264 5.18 -1.32 14.23
C SER A 264 4.57 -2.09 15.38
N ASP A 265 3.25 -2.05 15.50
CA ASP A 265 2.51 -2.95 16.37
C ASP A 265 2.85 -4.38 15.96
N LEU A 266 3.59 -5.08 16.82
CA LEU A 266 3.95 -6.49 16.73
C LEU A 266 2.72 -7.32 16.33
N ILE A 267 2.58 -7.61 15.04
CA ILE A 267 1.64 -8.62 14.58
C ILE A 267 2.30 -9.96 14.87
N ILE A 268 1.96 -10.54 16.02
CA ILE A 268 2.15 -11.97 16.23
C ILE A 268 1.31 -12.68 15.16
N SER A 269 1.94 -13.04 14.05
CA SER A 269 1.33 -13.92 13.06
C SER A 269 1.19 -15.29 13.71
N THR A 270 -0.04 -15.69 14.02
CA THR A 270 -0.36 -17.01 14.54
C THR A 270 0.22 -18.06 13.59
N LEU A 271 1.04 -18.95 14.16
CA LEU A 271 1.68 -20.05 13.45
C LEU A 271 0.60 -21.00 12.93
N MET A 272 0.48 -21.07 11.61
CA MET A 272 -0.07 -22.25 10.95
C MET A 272 0.97 -22.68 9.92
N GLU A 273 1.55 -23.84 10.15
CA GLU A 273 2.28 -24.58 9.12
C GLU A 273 1.29 -24.85 7.98
N ARG A 274 1.65 -24.42 6.78
CA ARG A 274 0.90 -24.71 5.56
C ARG A 274 1.69 -25.75 4.79
N GLU A 275 0.98 -26.67 4.15
CA GLU A 275 1.56 -27.49 3.09
C GLU A 275 2.26 -26.57 2.08
N GLU A 276 3.57 -26.77 1.95
CA GLU A 276 4.39 -26.04 1.00
C GLU A 276 4.05 -26.53 -0.40
N ARG A 277 3.54 -25.62 -1.23
CA ARG A 277 3.32 -25.88 -2.65
C ARG A 277 4.66 -25.81 -3.39
N GLU A 278 4.80 -26.52 -4.51
CA GLU A 278 6.02 -26.49 -5.34
C GLU A 278 6.47 -25.06 -5.69
N GLU A 279 5.52 -24.19 -6.04
CA GLU A 279 5.79 -22.77 -6.27
C GLU A 279 6.36 -22.05 -5.03
N ALA A 280 5.93 -22.42 -3.81
CA ALA A 280 6.47 -21.84 -2.59
C ALA A 280 7.91 -22.30 -2.34
N ILE A 281 8.24 -23.54 -2.72
CA ILE A 281 9.59 -24.11 -2.61
C ILE A 281 10.54 -23.33 -3.53
N GLU A 282 10.16 -23.14 -4.80
CA GLU A 282 11.00 -22.45 -5.79
C GLU A 282 11.29 -20.99 -5.37
N TRP A 283 10.27 -20.30 -4.85
CA TRP A 283 10.43 -18.93 -4.36
C TRP A 283 11.19 -18.86 -3.03
N SER A 284 11.11 -19.89 -2.17
CA SER A 284 11.97 -19.99 -0.99
C SER A 284 13.43 -20.20 -1.39
N ALA A 285 13.70 -21.06 -2.38
CA ALA A 285 15.05 -21.26 -2.91
C ALA A 285 15.61 -19.95 -3.51
N LYS A 286 14.80 -19.21 -4.27
CA LYS A 286 15.19 -17.88 -4.77
C LYS A 286 15.52 -16.89 -3.64
N ARG A 287 14.72 -16.88 -2.56
CA ARG A 287 15.03 -16.05 -1.38
C ARG A 287 16.35 -16.48 -0.73
N ASP A 288 16.58 -17.77 -0.59
CA ASP A 288 17.80 -18.33 -0.01
C ASP A 288 19.03 -18.02 -0.84
N GLU A 289 18.94 -18.10 -2.17
CA GLU A 289 19.99 -17.69 -3.12
C GLU A 289 20.34 -16.20 -2.95
N ILE A 290 19.33 -15.31 -2.94
CA ILE A 290 19.51 -13.87 -2.72
C ILE A 290 20.20 -13.62 -1.38
N SER A 291 19.72 -14.28 -0.33
CA SER A 291 20.21 -14.18 1.04
C SER A 291 21.68 -14.58 1.16
N GLN A 292 22.06 -15.74 0.62
CA GLN A 292 23.43 -16.26 0.69
C GLN A 292 24.40 -15.43 -0.16
N THR A 293 24.02 -15.13 -1.41
CA THR A 293 24.85 -14.32 -2.31
C THR A 293 25.17 -12.96 -1.69
N MET A 294 24.15 -12.31 -1.12
CA MET A 294 24.31 -11.03 -0.46
C MET A 294 25.17 -11.11 0.81
N TRP A 295 25.08 -12.21 1.56
CA TRP A 295 25.89 -12.45 2.75
C TRP A 295 27.37 -12.65 2.41
N THR A 296 27.67 -13.44 1.40
CA THR A 296 29.05 -13.67 0.92
C THR A 296 29.72 -12.34 0.55
N ASP A 297 29.03 -11.51 -0.24
CA ASP A 297 29.53 -10.20 -0.63
C ASP A 297 29.66 -9.22 0.56
N TYR A 298 28.74 -9.29 1.52
CA TYR A 298 28.80 -8.49 2.74
C TYR A 298 30.03 -8.85 3.59
N MET A 299 30.29 -10.14 3.79
CA MET A 299 31.47 -10.61 4.53
C MET A 299 32.77 -10.23 3.82
N ALA A 300 32.83 -10.38 2.49
CA ALA A 300 34.00 -10.00 1.71
C ALA A 300 34.35 -8.51 1.82
N ARG A 301 33.34 -7.64 2.01
CA ARG A 301 33.52 -6.18 2.18
C ARG A 301 33.92 -5.77 3.59
N ASN A 302 33.53 -6.54 4.61
CA ASN A 302 33.81 -6.23 6.03
C ASN A 302 35.08 -6.88 6.59
N ILE A 303 35.72 -7.78 5.84
CA ILE A 303 37.02 -8.39 6.19
C ILE A 303 38.21 -7.53 5.70
N ARG A 304 37.94 -6.46 4.94
CA ARG A 304 38.93 -5.43 4.55
C ARG A 304 38.86 -4.23 5.49
#